data_AF-A6PZS8-F1
#
_entry.id   AF-A6PZS8-F1
#
_cell.length_a   1.000
_cell.length_b   1.000
_cell.length_c   1.000
_cell.angle_alpha   90.00
_cell.angle_beta   90.00
_cell.angle_gamma   90.00
#
_symmetry.space_group_name_H-M   'P 1'
#
loop_
_entity.id
_entity.type
_entity.pdbx_description
1 polymer ?
#
loop_
_entity_poly.entity_id
_entity_poly.type
_entity_poly.pdbx_seq_one_letter_code
_entity_poly.pdbx_strand_id
1 'polypeptide(L)'
;YITPEILLRTQTSPVQSRALEKHDFSKGPLKMIAPGKVYRRDTDDATHSHQFHQVEGLVVGKNITMADLKGTLLSIMQELFGKKHQIRIATILLPLYGTISRS
;
A
#
# COMPACT_ATOMS: atom_id res chain seq x y z
N TYR A 1 -23.21 10.95 12.22
CA TYR A 1 -23.12 9.72 11.40
C TYR A 1 -21.77 9.03 11.58
N ILE A 2 -21.34 8.79 12.82
CA ILE A 2 -20.20 7.93 13.17
C ILE A 2 -20.71 7.09 14.33
N THR A 3 -20.81 5.77 14.15
CA THR A 3 -21.15 4.82 15.22
C THR A 3 -19.85 4.11 15.65
N PRO A 4 -19.81 3.42 16.80
CA PRO A 4 -18.64 2.63 17.20
C PRO A 4 -18.16 1.63 16.13
N GLU A 5 -19.06 1.24 15.21
CA GLU A 5 -18.83 0.26 14.14
C GLU A 5 -18.48 0.91 12.79
N ILE A 6 -18.82 2.19 12.59
CA ILE A 6 -18.62 2.89 11.32
C ILE A 6 -17.55 3.95 11.52
N LEU A 7 -16.36 3.66 11.00
CA LEU A 7 -15.21 4.54 11.04
C LEU A 7 -14.88 5.07 9.64
N LEU A 8 -14.37 6.30 9.57
CA LEU A 8 -13.71 6.79 8.37
C LEU A 8 -12.41 6.00 8.16
N ARG A 9 -12.17 5.54 6.94
CA ARG A 9 -11.00 4.72 6.64
C ARG A 9 -9.69 5.50 6.86
N THR A 10 -8.76 4.87 7.57
CA THR A 10 -7.43 5.42 7.90
C THR A 10 -6.35 5.02 6.89
N GLN A 11 -6.65 4.01 6.08
CA GLN A 11 -5.79 3.44 5.04
C GLN A 11 -6.65 2.87 3.91
N THR A 12 -6.06 2.63 2.74
CA THR A 12 -6.75 2.05 1.56
C THR A 12 -6.69 0.52 1.53
N SER A 13 -5.95 -0.11 2.45
CA SER A 13 -5.81 -1.56 2.59
C SER A 13 -7.12 -2.37 2.68
N PRO A 14 -8.26 -1.88 3.23
CA PRO A 14 -9.52 -2.63 3.18
C PRO A 14 -9.99 -2.97 1.75
N VAL A 15 -9.61 -2.16 0.74
CA VAL A 15 -9.90 -2.47 -0.67
C VAL A 15 -9.06 -3.66 -1.16
N GLN A 16 -7.85 -3.81 -0.65
CA GLN A 16 -6.96 -4.93 -0.98
C GLN A 16 -7.48 -6.25 -0.44
N SER A 17 -7.95 -6.31 0.81
CA SER A 17 -8.57 -7.52 1.38
C SER A 17 -9.77 -7.98 0.56
N ARG A 18 -10.64 -7.04 0.16
CA ARG A 18 -11.80 -7.32 -0.70
C ARG A 18 -11.41 -7.80 -2.09
N ALA A 19 -10.31 -7.27 -2.64
CA ALA A 19 -9.78 -7.73 -3.92
C ALA A 19 -9.21 -9.14 -3.81
N LEU A 20 -8.49 -9.45 -2.72
CA LEU A 20 -7.96 -10.78 -2.44
C LEU A 20 -9.06 -11.84 -2.29
N GLU A 21 -10.15 -11.53 -1.57
CA GLU A 21 -11.29 -12.46 -1.39
C GLU A 21 -12.00 -12.80 -2.71
N LYS A 22 -12.04 -11.86 -3.65
CA LYS A 22 -12.75 -12.02 -4.93
C LYS A 22 -11.85 -12.51 -6.07
N HIS A 23 -10.53 -12.47 -5.90
CA HIS A 23 -9.60 -12.76 -6.99
C HIS A 23 -9.45 -14.27 -7.20
N ASP A 24 -9.58 -14.68 -8.45
CA ASP A 24 -9.32 -16.04 -8.88
C ASP A 24 -7.85 -16.17 -9.33
N PHE A 25 -7.02 -16.79 -8.49
CA PHE A 25 -5.59 -16.97 -8.75
C PHE A 25 -5.28 -17.96 -9.88
N SER A 26 -6.27 -18.69 -10.41
CA SER A 26 -6.07 -19.48 -11.64
C SER A 26 -5.85 -18.58 -12.87
N LYS A 27 -6.37 -17.35 -12.82
CA LYS A 27 -6.27 -16.34 -13.89
C LYS A 27 -4.97 -15.54 -13.86
N GLY A 28 -4.08 -15.86 -12.91
CA GLY A 28 -2.77 -15.21 -12.77
C GLY A 28 -2.66 -14.34 -11.51
N PRO A 29 -1.55 -13.60 -11.38
CA PRO A 29 -1.25 -12.79 -10.20
C PRO A 29 -2.22 -11.61 -10.07
N LEU A 30 -2.64 -11.31 -8.85
CA LEU A 30 -3.36 -10.09 -8.52
C LEU A 30 -2.36 -8.92 -8.53
N LYS A 31 -2.62 -7.91 -9.33
CA LYS A 31 -1.87 -6.65 -9.35
C LYS A 31 -2.87 -5.51 -9.26
N MET A 32 -2.74 -4.64 -8.26
CA MET A 32 -3.68 -3.54 -8.07
C MET A 32 -3.01 -2.30 -7.46
N ILE A 33 -3.61 -1.15 -7.76
CA ILE A 33 -3.29 0.15 -7.15
C ILE A 33 -4.60 0.69 -6.57
N ALA A 34 -4.58 1.11 -5.32
CA ALA A 34 -5.72 1.63 -4.58
C ALA A 34 -5.45 3.10 -4.17
N PRO A 35 -5.78 4.08 -5.04
CA PRO A 35 -5.76 5.49 -4.64
C PRO A 35 -7.03 5.84 -3.85
N GLY A 36 -6.91 6.69 -2.83
CA GLY A 36 -8.09 7.15 -2.10
C GLY A 36 -7.82 8.16 -1.01
N LYS A 37 -8.87 8.93 -0.66
CA LYS A 37 -8.90 9.78 0.53
C LYS A 37 -8.90 8.93 1.79
N VAL A 38 -8.04 9.28 2.74
CA VAL A 38 -7.96 8.70 4.08
C VAL A 38 -8.06 9.79 5.12
N TYR A 39 -8.48 9.40 6.32
CA TYR A 39 -8.73 10.31 7.42
C TYR A 39 -7.92 9.87 8.63
N ARG A 40 -7.22 10.82 9.25
CA ARG A 40 -6.53 10.60 10.53
C ARG A 40 -6.90 11.72 11.48
N ARG A 41 -7.01 11.37 12.75
CA ARG A 41 -7.23 12.35 13.81
C ARG A 41 -5.87 12.96 14.20
N ASP A 42 -5.30 13.67 13.25
CA ASP A 42 -4.09 14.48 13.46
C ASP A 42 -4.52 15.93 13.73
N THR A 43 -3.76 16.64 14.56
CA THR A 43 -3.99 18.07 14.78
C THR A 43 -3.66 18.81 13.50
N ASP A 44 -4.59 19.61 12.97
CA ASP A 44 -4.34 20.39 11.77
C ASP A 44 -3.17 21.36 12.05
N ASP A 45 -2.07 21.14 11.34
CA ASP A 45 -0.91 22.02 11.32
C ASP A 45 -0.41 22.20 9.88
N ALA A 46 0.65 22.97 9.68
CA ALA A 46 1.15 23.29 8.33
C ALA A 46 1.61 22.06 7.50
N THR A 47 1.78 20.89 8.13
CA THR A 47 2.25 19.65 7.51
C THR A 47 1.29 18.47 7.70
N HIS A 48 0.31 18.58 8.58
CA HIS A 48 -0.66 17.54 8.90
C HIS A 48 -2.06 18.03 8.61
N SER A 49 -2.70 17.41 7.62
CA SER A 49 -4.14 17.57 7.40
C SER A 49 -4.86 16.33 7.87
N HIS A 50 -5.97 16.51 8.59
CA HIS A 50 -6.88 15.44 8.99
C HIS A 50 -7.42 14.61 7.80
N GLN A 51 -7.35 15.16 6.57
CA GLN A 51 -7.71 14.47 5.33
C GLN A 51 -6.59 14.57 4.30
N PHE A 52 -6.12 13.43 3.79
CA PHE A 52 -5.14 13.39 2.71
C PHE A 52 -5.37 12.19 1.78
N HIS A 53 -4.60 12.11 0.70
CA HIS A 53 -4.69 11.02 -0.27
C HIS A 53 -3.56 10.01 -0.04
N GLN A 54 -3.92 8.73 0.00
CA GLN A 54 -2.97 7.63 -0.04
C GLN A 54 -3.13 6.86 -1.34
N VAL A 55 -2.02 6.29 -1.79
CA VAL A 55 -1.97 5.33 -2.88
C VAL A 55 -1.23 4.11 -2.36
N GLU A 56 -1.92 2.98 -2.28
CA GLU A 56 -1.28 1.70 -1.96
C GLU A 56 -1.24 0.79 -3.19
N GLY A 57 -0.13 0.09 -3.37
CA GLY A 57 0.04 -0.93 -4.40
C GLY A 57 0.11 -2.31 -3.78
N LEU A 58 -0.56 -3.29 -4.40
CA LEU A 58 -0.50 -4.70 -3.98
C LEU A 58 -0.24 -5.58 -5.19
N VAL A 59 0.74 -6.48 -5.06
CA VAL A 59 1.00 -7.55 -6.01
C VAL A 59 1.08 -8.88 -5.26
N VAL A 60 0.20 -9.83 -5.60
CA VAL A 60 0.16 -11.17 -5.01
C VAL A 60 0.15 -12.20 -6.13
N GLY A 61 1.11 -13.11 -6.10
CA GLY A 61 1.25 -14.16 -7.10
C GLY A 61 2.32 -15.17 -6.71
N LYS A 62 2.38 -16.27 -7.47
CA LYS A 62 3.48 -17.23 -7.34
C LYS A 62 4.80 -16.57 -7.78
N ASN A 63 5.88 -16.88 -7.08
CA ASN A 63 7.25 -16.42 -7.37
C ASN A 63 7.46 -14.89 -7.31
N ILE A 64 6.59 -14.14 -6.62
CA ILE A 64 6.84 -12.73 -6.33
C ILE A 64 7.82 -12.61 -5.17
N THR A 65 8.86 -11.82 -5.34
CA THR A 65 9.97 -11.64 -4.40
C THR A 65 10.11 -10.19 -3.95
N MET A 66 10.89 -9.96 -2.89
CA MET A 66 11.24 -8.59 -2.46
C MET A 66 12.05 -7.82 -3.52
N ALA A 67 12.72 -8.52 -4.45
CA ALA A 67 13.41 -7.88 -5.56
C ALA A 67 12.42 -7.20 -6.52
N ASP A 68 11.24 -7.81 -6.74
CA ASP A 68 10.19 -7.25 -7.59
C ASP A 68 9.60 -5.97 -6.98
N LEU A 69 9.38 -5.96 -5.65
CA LEU A 69 8.95 -4.77 -4.92
C LEU A 69 9.99 -3.66 -5.05
N LYS A 70 11.26 -3.97 -4.78
CA LYS A 70 12.37 -3.02 -4.89
C LYS A 70 12.47 -2.45 -6.31
N GLY A 71 12.43 -3.30 -7.33
CA GLY A 71 12.50 -2.88 -8.74
C GLY A 71 11.35 -1.98 -9.14
N THR A 72 10.12 -2.34 -8.74
CA THR A 72 8.93 -1.53 -9.03
C THR A 72 9.01 -0.15 -8.38
N LEU A 73 9.38 -0.08 -7.10
CA LEU A 73 9.54 1.21 -6.39
C LEU A 73 10.63 2.07 -7.03
N LEU A 74 11.78 1.47 -7.39
CA LEU A 74 12.86 2.19 -8.06
C LEU A 74 12.41 2.75 -9.42
N SER A 75 11.66 1.96 -10.20
CA SER A 75 11.13 2.41 -11.50
C SER A 75 10.21 3.62 -11.33
N ILE A 76 9.25 3.54 -10.39
CA ILE A 76 8.31 4.64 -10.11
C ILE A 76 9.07 5.89 -9.66
N MET A 77 10.04 5.75 -8.74
CA MET A 77 10.81 6.90 -8.27
C MET A 77 11.66 7.53 -9.38
N GLN A 78 12.22 6.72 -10.28
CA GLN A 78 12.97 7.23 -11.43
C GLN A 78 12.09 7.95 -12.45
N GLU A 79 10.85 7.49 -12.66
CA GLU A 79 9.88 8.16 -13.53
C GLU A 79 9.39 9.49 -12.93
N LEU A 80 9.17 9.54 -11.61
CA LEU A 80 8.70 10.74 -10.93
C LEU A 80 9.78 11.81 -10.74
N PHE A 81 11.00 11.42 -10.35
CA PHE A 81 12.06 12.34 -9.97
C PHE A 81 13.24 12.38 -10.96
N GLY A 82 13.27 11.48 -11.94
CA GLY A 82 14.36 11.39 -12.92
C GLY A 82 15.61 10.65 -12.40
N LYS A 83 16.42 10.16 -13.34
CA LYS A 83 17.57 9.24 -13.11
C LYS A 83 18.72 9.79 -12.26
N LYS A 84 18.72 11.08 -11.92
CA LYS A 84 19.83 11.75 -11.21
C LYS A 84 19.75 11.62 -9.68
N HIS A 85 18.64 11.11 -9.14
CA HIS A 85 18.40 11.06 -7.70
C HIS A 85 18.86 9.73 -7.08
N GLN A 86 19.55 9.80 -5.95
CA GLN A 86 19.88 8.64 -5.15
C GLN A 86 18.65 8.18 -4.35
N ILE A 87 18.25 6.92 -4.52
CA ILE A 87 17.09 6.34 -3.84
C ILE A 87 17.58 5.38 -2.75
N ARG A 88 17.11 5.57 -1.51
CA ARG A 88 17.41 4.69 -0.38
C ARG A 88 16.16 3.93 0.05
N ILE A 89 16.24 2.60 0.08
CA ILE A 89 15.20 1.71 0.62
C ILE A 89 15.69 1.22 1.97
N ALA A 90 14.88 1.44 3.01
CA ALA A 90 15.16 1.02 4.37
C ALA A 90 14.04 0.08 4.87
N THR A 91 14.42 -0.91 5.67
CA THR A 91 13.48 -1.82 6.30
C THR A 91 12.78 -1.13 7.46
N ILE A 92 11.44 -1.25 7.52
CA ILE A 92 10.62 -0.81 8.65
C ILE A 92 9.59 -1.88 8.97
N LEU A 93 9.22 -2.03 10.24
CA LEU A 93 8.20 -2.97 10.67
C LEU A 93 6.81 -2.42 10.38
N LEU A 94 6.01 -3.20 9.65
CA LEU A 94 4.59 -2.92 9.43
C LEU A 94 3.77 -4.12 9.89
N PRO A 95 2.76 -3.95 10.76
CA PRO A 95 2.00 -5.07 11.33
C PRO A 95 1.20 -5.87 10.29
N LEU A 96 0.94 -5.31 9.12
CA LEU A 96 0.24 -5.97 8.00
C LEU A 96 1.17 -6.79 7.09
N TYR A 97 2.49 -6.64 7.22
CA TYR A 97 3.47 -7.30 6.36
C TYR A 97 4.39 -8.19 7.21
N GLY A 98 3.97 -9.45 7.37
CA GLY A 98 4.77 -10.52 7.95
C GLY A 98 4.84 -11.71 7.01
N THR A 99 6.04 -12.30 6.86
CA THR A 99 6.18 -13.57 6.15
C THR A 99 5.49 -14.66 6.96
N ILE A 100 4.31 -15.11 6.51
CA ILE A 100 3.71 -16.34 7.03
C ILE A 100 4.51 -17.51 6.46
N SER A 101 5.64 -17.82 7.09
CA SER A 101 6.30 -19.12 6.92
C SER A 101 5.45 -20.13 7.68
N ARG A 102 4.55 -20.83 7.00
CA ARG A 102 4.01 -22.09 7.53
C ARG A 102 5.16 -23.10 7.54
N SER A 103 5.60 -23.48 8.74
CA SER A 103 6.29 -24.75 8.99
C SER A 103 5.34 -25.92 8.79
#